data_AF-A0AAN8JAI2-F1
#
_entry.id   AF-A0AAN8JAI2-F1
#
_cell.length_a   1.000
_cell.length_b   1.000
_cell.length_c   1.000
_cell.angle_alpha   90.00
_cell.angle_beta   90.00
_cell.angle_gamma   90.00
#
_symmetry.space_group_name_H-M   'P 1'
#
loop_
_entity.id
_entity.type
_entity.pdbx_description
1 polymer ?
#
loop_
_entity_poly.entity_id
_entity_poly.type
_entity_poly.pdbx_seq_one_letter_code
_entity_poly.pdbx_strand_id
1 'polypeptide(L)'
;MLRIRNDRWKHDLELRECLKTYVARSLKRHEIIDLVQDKFHEYSWSLGSLDRRMAFWGIKYIDNTIDISRLRNVIQEELQGPGRLLSQKAMHQKVRQIHHLNVPRDLVCSVMQELLDDSGLDETYGVGKPKRPRRKRNFHSEHFVNGQQDPTSAPHYSQVTRPRQPRKTRSKVSKKSKTSRVSIKSEQVEDETSEENTSNSKMIQTENIVEAATG
;
A
#
# COMPACT_ATOMS: atom_id res chain seq x y z
N MET A 1 2.88 -35.59 -12.03
CA MET A 1 1.71 -34.75 -11.70
C MET A 1 1.83 -33.41 -12.42
N LEU A 2 0.98 -33.15 -13.42
CA LEU A 2 0.92 -31.86 -14.07
C LEU A 2 0.29 -30.87 -13.07
N ARG A 3 1.05 -29.87 -12.61
CA ARG A 3 0.48 -28.72 -11.92
C ARG A 3 -0.43 -28.01 -12.93
N ILE A 4 -1.74 -28.19 -12.81
CA ILE A 4 -2.72 -27.40 -13.54
C ILE A 4 -2.47 -25.94 -13.19
N ARG A 5 -1.81 -25.20 -14.09
CA ARG A 5 -1.62 -23.76 -13.97
C ARG A 5 -2.96 -23.15 -14.31
N ASN A 6 -3.72 -22.75 -13.29
CA ASN A 6 -4.88 -21.89 -13.51
C ASN A 6 -4.34 -20.55 -14.06
N ASP A 7 -4.43 -20.39 -15.38
CA ASP A 7 -3.95 -19.21 -16.12
C ASP A 7 -5.10 -18.26 -16.49
N ARG A 8 -6.34 -18.55 -16.06
CA ARG A 8 -7.53 -17.71 -16.34
C ARG A 8 -7.34 -16.27 -15.87
N TRP A 9 -6.65 -16.09 -14.75
CA TRP A 9 -6.33 -14.77 -14.19
C TRP A 9 -5.55 -13.86 -15.15
N LYS A 10 -4.84 -14.39 -16.16
CA LYS A 10 -4.08 -13.56 -17.12
C LYS A 10 -4.98 -12.70 -18.00
N HIS A 11 -6.19 -13.19 -18.27
CA HIS A 11 -7.19 -12.53 -19.11
C HIS A 11 -8.20 -11.72 -18.28
N ASP A 12 -8.09 -11.76 -16.96
CA ASP A 12 -8.98 -11.06 -16.05
C ASP A 12 -8.59 -9.58 -15.95
N LEU A 13 -9.30 -8.75 -16.70
CA LEU A 13 -9.09 -7.30 -16.74
C LEU A 13 -9.52 -6.63 -15.43
N GLU A 14 -10.55 -7.15 -14.77
CA GLU A 14 -11.05 -6.57 -13.51
C GLU A 14 -10.00 -6.73 -12.41
N LEU A 15 -9.38 -7.91 -12.32
CA LEU A 15 -8.29 -8.17 -11.40
C LEU A 15 -7.10 -7.23 -11.67
N ARG A 16 -6.73 -7.03 -12.94
CA ARG A 16 -5.64 -6.13 -13.32
C ARG A 16 -5.90 -4.70 -12.85
N GLU A 17 -7.08 -4.16 -13.10
CA GLU A 17 -7.44 -2.78 -12.71
C GLU A 17 -7.57 -2.62 -11.19
N CYS A 18 -8.09 -3.63 -10.49
CA CYS A 18 -8.09 -3.66 -9.04
C CYS A 18 -6.66 -3.58 -8.47
N LEU A 19 -5.75 -4.41 -8.97
CA LEU A 19 -4.35 -4.39 -8.53
C LEU A 19 -3.66 -3.05 -8.81
N LYS A 20 -3.88 -2.44 -9.98
CA LYS A 20 -3.37 -1.10 -10.28
C LYS A 20 -3.89 -0.08 -9.27
N THR A 21 -5.18 -0.11 -8.98
CA THR A 21 -5.82 0.80 -8.02
C THR A 21 -5.26 0.62 -6.61
N TYR A 22 -5.06 -0.62 -6.17
CA TYR A 22 -4.50 -0.90 -4.85
C TYR A 22 -3.05 -0.44 -4.71
N VAL A 23 -2.24 -0.63 -5.75
CA VAL A 23 -0.85 -0.15 -5.79
C VAL A 23 -0.78 1.38 -5.84
N ALA A 24 -1.66 2.03 -6.63
CA ALA A 24 -1.79 3.48 -6.69
C ALA A 24 -2.19 4.08 -5.33
N ARG A 25 -3.02 3.36 -4.55
CA ARG A 25 -3.36 3.73 -3.17
C ARG A 25 -2.22 3.49 -2.17
N SER A 26 -1.12 2.88 -2.59
CA SER A 26 0.02 2.51 -1.73
C SER A 26 -0.33 1.50 -0.64
N LEU A 27 -1.25 0.56 -0.91
CA LEU A 27 -1.58 -0.53 0.01
C LEU A 27 -0.44 -1.53 0.16
N LYS A 28 -0.25 -2.07 1.37
CA LYS A 28 0.76 -3.09 1.62
C LYS A 28 0.37 -4.40 0.96
N ARG A 29 1.37 -5.20 0.57
CA ARG A 29 1.15 -6.51 -0.07
C ARG A 29 0.16 -7.42 0.69
N HIS A 30 0.25 -7.46 2.02
CA HIS A 30 -0.65 -8.24 2.86
C HIS A 30 -2.10 -7.72 2.78
N GLU A 31 -2.29 -6.41 2.85
CA GLU A 31 -3.62 -5.78 2.72
C GLU A 31 -4.22 -6.03 1.33
N ILE A 32 -3.38 -6.00 0.28
CA ILE A 32 -3.83 -6.35 -1.08
C ILE A 32 -4.28 -7.81 -1.14
N ILE A 33 -3.55 -8.74 -0.50
CA ILE A 33 -3.97 -10.15 -0.45
C ILE A 33 -5.32 -10.28 0.22
N ASP A 34 -5.53 -9.63 1.37
CA ASP A 34 -6.78 -9.72 2.11
C ASP A 34 -7.97 -9.22 1.25
N LEU A 35 -7.80 -8.09 0.56
CA LEU A 35 -8.83 -7.52 -0.32
C LEU A 35 -9.11 -8.37 -1.55
N VAL A 36 -8.06 -8.93 -2.16
CA VAL A 36 -8.18 -9.68 -3.40
C VAL A 36 -8.68 -11.11 -3.12
N GLN A 37 -8.38 -11.66 -1.94
CA GLN A 37 -8.92 -12.94 -1.50
C GLN A 37 -10.43 -12.86 -1.24
N ASP A 38 -10.92 -11.73 -0.73
CA ASP A 38 -12.35 -11.46 -0.53
C ASP A 38 -13.09 -11.35 -1.89
N LYS A 39 -12.55 -10.57 -2.82
CA LYS A 39 -13.18 -10.34 -4.14
C LYS A 39 -13.01 -11.50 -5.13
N PHE A 40 -11.82 -12.08 -5.20
CA PHE A 40 -11.43 -13.08 -6.20
C PHE A 40 -11.06 -14.40 -5.52
N HIS A 41 -12.04 -14.98 -4.83
CA HIS A 41 -11.92 -16.25 -4.11
C HIS A 41 -11.63 -17.45 -5.05
N GLU A 42 -11.92 -17.32 -6.35
CA GLU A 42 -11.64 -18.33 -7.38
C GLU A 42 -10.14 -18.63 -7.56
N TYR A 43 -9.29 -17.66 -7.19
CA TYR A 43 -7.85 -17.80 -7.32
C TYR A 43 -7.21 -18.05 -5.96
N SER A 44 -6.23 -18.97 -5.93
CA SER A 44 -5.35 -19.09 -4.76
C SER A 44 -4.43 -17.87 -4.65
N TRP A 45 -4.39 -17.28 -3.45
CA TRP A 45 -3.58 -16.10 -3.11
C TRP A 45 -2.51 -16.42 -2.06
N SER A 46 -1.35 -15.81 -2.26
CA SER A 46 -0.14 -15.83 -1.46
C SER A 46 0.73 -14.68 -1.93
N LEU A 47 1.72 -14.24 -1.13
CA LEU A 47 2.66 -13.19 -1.53
C LEU A 47 3.31 -13.49 -2.89
N GLY A 48 3.80 -14.72 -3.07
CA GLY A 48 4.44 -15.12 -4.32
C GLY A 48 3.48 -15.25 -5.51
N SER A 49 2.19 -15.53 -5.32
CA SER A 49 1.22 -15.44 -6.42
C SER A 49 0.88 -13.99 -6.76
N LEU A 50 0.76 -13.11 -5.76
CA LEU A 50 0.52 -11.69 -5.99
C LEU A 50 1.67 -11.07 -6.79
N ASP A 51 2.91 -11.25 -6.33
CA ASP A 51 4.09 -10.69 -6.99
C ASP A 51 4.23 -11.20 -8.44
N ARG A 52 3.95 -12.49 -8.70
CA ARG A 52 3.97 -13.05 -10.07
C ARG A 52 2.90 -12.42 -10.97
N ARG A 53 1.67 -12.25 -10.47
CA ARG A 53 0.56 -11.66 -11.23
C ARG A 53 0.80 -10.18 -11.50
N MET A 54 1.28 -9.44 -10.51
CA MET A 54 1.70 -8.04 -10.67
C MET A 54 2.82 -7.91 -11.70
N ALA A 55 3.83 -8.77 -11.63
CA ALA A 55 4.95 -8.78 -12.59
C ALA A 55 4.49 -9.09 -14.03
N PHE A 56 3.54 -10.02 -14.21
CA PHE A 56 2.99 -10.35 -15.51
C PHE A 56 2.37 -9.13 -16.21
N TRP A 57 1.65 -8.29 -15.48
CA TRP A 57 1.08 -7.05 -16.02
C TRP A 57 2.03 -5.83 -15.93
N GLY A 58 3.26 -6.02 -15.48
CA GLY A 58 4.23 -4.94 -15.29
C GLY A 58 3.86 -3.95 -14.19
N ILE A 59 3.00 -4.31 -13.25
CA ILE A 59 2.57 -3.44 -12.16
C ILE A 59 3.68 -3.39 -11.10
N LYS A 60 4.35 -2.25 -11.00
CA LYS A 60 5.38 -1.99 -10.00
C LYS A 60 4.87 -1.03 -8.93
N TYR A 61 5.34 -1.21 -7.69
CA TYR A 61 5.07 -0.27 -6.60
C TYR A 61 5.76 1.08 -6.75
N ILE A 62 6.97 1.03 -7.31
CA ILE A 62 7.81 2.18 -7.58
C ILE A 62 8.36 1.96 -8.97
N ASP A 63 8.14 2.91 -9.86
CA ASP A 63 8.67 2.89 -11.20
C ASP A 63 9.68 4.03 -11.36
N ASN A 64 10.94 3.65 -11.54
CA ASN A 64 12.06 4.59 -11.67
C ASN A 64 12.28 5.02 -13.12
N THR A 65 11.56 4.42 -14.08
CA THR A 65 11.67 4.71 -15.51
C THR A 65 10.75 5.84 -15.97
N ILE A 66 10.05 6.49 -15.03
CA ILE A 66 9.12 7.57 -15.32
C ILE A 66 9.90 8.80 -15.81
N ASP A 67 9.40 9.41 -16.89
CA ASP A 67 9.95 10.65 -17.43
C ASP A 67 9.79 11.81 -16.43
N ILE A 68 10.91 12.47 -16.15
CA ILE A 68 10.99 13.59 -15.19
C ILE A 68 10.19 14.79 -15.72
N SER A 69 10.19 15.02 -17.03
CA SER A 69 9.43 16.11 -17.65
C SER A 69 7.93 15.90 -17.46
N ARG A 70 7.43 14.68 -17.69
CA ARG A 70 6.03 14.35 -17.40
C ARG A 70 5.66 14.58 -15.94
N LEU A 71 6.53 14.18 -15.02
CA LEU A 71 6.32 14.39 -13.58
C LEU A 71 6.27 15.88 -13.22
N ARG A 72 7.18 16.69 -13.77
CA ARG A 72 7.24 18.14 -13.56
C ARG A 72 5.93 18.79 -13.98
N ASN A 73 5.41 18.45 -15.15
CA ASN A 73 4.15 19.01 -15.65
C ASN A 73 2.96 18.67 -14.74
N VAL A 74 2.88 17.42 -14.28
CA VAL A 74 1.84 16.97 -13.36
C VAL A 74 1.90 17.73 -12.03
N ILE A 75 3.10 17.88 -11.45
CA ILE A 75 3.26 18.61 -10.19
C ILE A 75 2.95 20.10 -10.40
N GLN A 76 3.37 20.69 -11.52
CA GLN A 76 3.09 22.08 -11.83
C GLN A 76 1.58 22.36 -11.96
N GLU A 77 0.84 21.48 -12.64
CA GLU A 77 -0.63 21.57 -12.75
C GLU A 77 -1.29 21.49 -11.36
N GLU A 78 -0.81 20.57 -10.51
CA GLU A 78 -1.32 20.44 -9.14
C GLU A 78 -1.03 21.67 -8.28
N LEU A 79 0.16 22.26 -8.42
CA LEU A 79 0.58 23.45 -7.70
C LEU A 79 -0.16 24.73 -8.15
N GLN A 80 -0.68 24.78 -9.39
CA GLN A 80 -1.54 25.87 -9.84
C GLN A 80 -2.93 25.83 -9.17
N GLY A 81 -3.34 24.68 -8.63
CA GLY A 81 -4.62 24.49 -7.98
C GLY A 81 -4.54 24.38 -6.44
N PRO A 82 -5.45 23.62 -5.81
CA PRO A 82 -5.42 23.38 -4.36
C PRO A 82 -4.22 22.54 -3.91
N GLY A 83 -3.46 21.98 -4.86
CA GLY A 83 -2.23 21.24 -4.61
C GLY A 83 -1.11 22.11 -4.04
N ARG A 84 -1.17 23.43 -4.20
CA ARG A 84 -0.21 24.38 -3.61
C ARG A 84 -0.05 24.21 -2.11
N LEU A 85 -1.11 23.88 -1.39
CA LEU A 85 -1.11 23.73 0.07
C LEU A 85 -0.81 22.30 0.54
N LEU A 86 -0.59 21.36 -0.39
CA LEU A 86 -0.34 19.98 -0.03
C LEU A 86 1.08 19.79 0.51
N SER A 87 1.17 19.09 1.64
CA SER A 87 2.47 18.57 2.08
C SER A 87 3.06 17.63 1.01
N GLN A 88 4.39 17.50 0.98
CA GLN A 88 5.09 16.55 0.09
C GLN A 88 4.49 15.14 0.12
N LYS A 89 4.06 14.66 1.30
CA LYS A 89 3.44 13.34 1.44
C LYS A 89 2.08 13.29 0.74
N ALA A 90 1.26 14.32 0.90
CA ALA A 90 -0.04 14.39 0.27
C ALA A 90 0.08 14.57 -1.26
N MET A 91 1.04 15.38 -1.72
CA MET A 91 1.36 15.53 -3.13
C MET A 91 1.77 14.19 -3.75
N HIS A 92 2.70 13.46 -3.12
CA HIS A 92 3.12 12.13 -3.56
C HIS A 92 1.95 11.15 -3.68
N GLN A 93 1.05 11.16 -2.69
CA GLN A 93 -0.15 10.33 -2.72
C GLN A 93 -1.10 10.73 -3.86
N LYS A 94 -1.27 12.03 -4.09
CA LYS A 94 -2.14 12.56 -5.15
C LYS A 94 -1.64 12.20 -6.54
N VAL A 95 -0.33 12.35 -6.78
CA VAL A 95 0.34 11.94 -8.03
C VAL A 95 0.14 10.45 -8.31
N ARG A 96 0.17 9.59 -7.28
CA ARG A 96 -0.07 8.15 -7.46
C ARG A 96 -1.53 7.82 -7.75
N GLN A 97 -2.47 8.45 -7.05
CA GLN A 97 -3.89 8.09 -7.13
C GLN A 97 -4.60 8.69 -8.33
N ILE A 98 -4.35 9.95 -8.63
CA ILE A 98 -5.07 10.69 -9.68
C ILE A 98 -4.33 10.57 -11.00
N HIS A 99 -3.01 10.79 -10.99
CA HIS A 99 -2.19 10.77 -12.21
C HIS A 99 -1.64 9.38 -12.54
N HIS A 100 -1.87 8.39 -11.67
CA HIS A 100 -1.44 7.00 -11.83
C HIS A 100 0.08 6.84 -12.04
N LEU A 101 0.88 7.77 -11.51
CA LEU A 101 2.34 7.72 -11.61
C LEU A 101 2.93 7.14 -10.32
N ASN A 102 3.50 5.93 -10.42
CA ASN A 102 4.10 5.22 -9.29
C ASN A 102 5.52 5.72 -8.97
N VAL A 103 5.67 7.01 -8.73
CA VAL A 103 6.96 7.69 -8.56
C VAL A 103 7.57 7.43 -7.17
N PRO A 104 8.91 7.37 -7.02
CA PRO A 104 9.58 7.51 -5.74
C PRO A 104 9.18 8.81 -5.02
N ARG A 105 9.01 8.76 -3.70
CA ARG A 105 8.67 9.94 -2.90
C ARG A 105 9.73 11.04 -3.03
N ASP A 106 11.00 10.66 -2.99
CA ASP A 106 12.11 11.60 -2.98
C ASP A 106 12.20 12.39 -4.29
N LEU A 107 11.87 11.76 -5.42
CA LEU A 107 11.81 12.43 -6.73
C LEU A 107 10.66 13.45 -6.80
N VAL A 108 9.49 13.13 -6.22
CA VAL A 108 8.41 14.12 -6.11
C VAL A 108 8.85 15.28 -5.24
N CYS A 109 9.53 15.01 -4.12
CA CYS A 109 10.02 16.06 -3.22
C CYS A 109 11.04 16.97 -3.92
N SER A 110 11.97 16.44 -4.72
CA SER A 110 12.97 17.24 -5.41
C SER A 110 12.34 18.13 -6.48
N VAL A 111 11.46 17.58 -7.31
CA VAL A 111 10.76 18.36 -8.36
C VAL A 111 9.84 19.40 -7.74
N MET A 112 9.17 19.07 -6.64
CA MET A 112 8.34 20.04 -5.92
C MET A 112 9.18 21.17 -5.31
N GLN A 113 10.39 20.90 -4.81
CA GLN A 113 11.28 21.95 -4.30
C GLN A 113 11.80 22.85 -5.42
N GLU A 114 12.21 22.28 -6.56
CA GLU A 114 12.63 23.02 -7.75
C GLU A 114 11.54 23.96 -8.27
N LEU A 115 10.27 23.57 -8.18
CA LEU A 115 9.15 24.40 -8.65
C LEU A 115 8.69 25.47 -7.66
N LEU A 116 9.08 25.40 -6.39
CA LEU A 116 8.57 26.27 -5.31
C LEU A 116 9.51 27.41 -4.90
N ASP A 117 10.67 27.56 -5.56
CA ASP A 117 11.71 28.60 -5.38
C ASP A 117 11.53 29.45 -4.11
N ASP A 118 12.11 28.97 -3.00
CA ASP A 118 12.28 29.53 -1.65
C ASP A 118 11.08 30.19 -0.92
N SER A 119 9.97 30.45 -1.58
CA SER A 119 8.83 31.23 -1.06
C SER A 119 7.62 30.36 -0.72
N GLY A 120 7.38 29.27 -1.47
CA GLY A 120 6.18 28.46 -1.34
C GLY A 120 6.24 27.39 -0.24
N LEU A 121 7.43 27.03 0.24
CA LEU A 121 7.57 25.98 1.25
C LEU A 121 7.06 26.47 2.62
N ASP A 122 7.46 27.65 3.07
CA ASP A 122 7.06 28.18 4.39
C ASP A 122 5.54 28.38 4.55
N GLU A 123 4.83 28.72 3.47
CA GLU A 123 3.37 28.84 3.46
C GLU A 123 2.66 27.49 3.73
N THR A 124 3.27 26.37 3.33
CA THR A 124 2.69 25.02 3.47
C THR A 124 3.05 24.34 4.79
N TYR A 125 4.22 24.63 5.37
CA TYR A 125 4.71 23.99 6.60
C TYR A 125 4.34 24.72 7.90
N GLY A 126 3.51 25.77 7.83
CA GLY A 126 2.93 26.44 9.00
C GLY A 126 2.20 25.50 9.98
N VAL A 127 1.85 24.28 9.53
CA VAL A 127 1.24 23.21 10.33
C VAL A 127 2.31 22.29 10.97
N GLY A 128 3.31 22.86 11.64
CA GLY A 128 4.48 22.04 12.01
C GLY A 128 5.43 22.56 13.08
N LYS A 129 5.21 23.75 13.66
CA LYS A 129 5.96 24.09 14.88
C LYS A 129 5.61 23.04 15.92
N PRO A 130 6.59 22.28 16.44
CA PRO A 130 6.27 21.26 17.43
C PRO A 130 5.61 21.98 18.60
N LYS A 131 4.38 21.59 18.94
CA LYS A 131 3.66 22.15 20.11
C LYS A 131 4.47 22.05 21.40
N ARG A 132 5.51 21.21 21.41
CA ARG A 132 6.41 21.03 22.55
C ARG A 132 7.84 21.37 22.14
N PRO A 133 8.56 22.15 22.95
CA PRO A 133 9.97 22.40 22.72
C PRO A 133 10.73 21.07 22.70
N ARG A 134 11.76 20.97 21.84
CA ARG A 134 12.70 19.84 21.86
C ARG A 134 13.25 19.71 23.28
N ARG A 135 13.09 18.53 23.90
CA ARG A 135 13.69 18.25 25.21
C ARG A 135 15.21 18.39 25.05
N LYS A 136 15.77 19.46 25.60
CA LYS A 136 17.23 19.59 25.77
C LYS A 136 17.62 18.70 26.95
N ARG A 137 18.66 17.90 26.74
CA ARG A 137 19.30 16.94 27.66
C ARG A 137 18.77 15.50 27.54
N ASN A 138 19.58 14.68 26.89
CA ASN A 138 19.70 13.27 27.23
C ASN A 138 20.43 13.22 28.58
N PHE A 139 19.95 12.45 29.55
CA PHE A 139 20.71 12.17 30.77
C PHE A 139 21.96 11.38 30.36
N HIS A 140 23.07 12.09 30.15
CA HIS A 140 24.40 11.50 30.16
C HIS A 140 24.80 11.44 31.62
N SER A 141 24.88 10.24 32.21
CA SER A 141 25.63 10.05 33.44
C SER A 141 27.08 10.31 33.09
N GLU A 142 27.60 11.49 33.41
CA GLU A 142 29.02 11.77 33.34
C GLU A 142 29.75 10.93 34.38
N HIS A 143 30.21 9.76 33.97
CA HIS A 143 31.31 9.08 34.62
C HIS A 143 32.07 8.32 33.55
N PHE A 144 33.08 8.96 32.96
CA PHE A 144 34.43 8.42 32.85
C PHE A 144 35.31 9.44 32.13
N VAL A 145 36.44 9.79 32.76
CA VAL A 145 37.80 10.00 32.19
C VAL A 145 38.55 10.99 33.08
N ASN A 146 39.22 10.47 34.12
CA ASN A 146 40.66 10.63 34.33
C ASN A 146 41.07 9.86 35.59
N GLY A 147 41.99 8.91 35.41
CA GLY A 147 42.35 7.91 36.40
C GLY A 147 43.13 8.45 37.60
N GLN A 148 42.42 8.80 38.66
CA GLN A 148 42.93 8.73 40.03
C GLN A 148 41.88 8.07 40.91
N GLN A 149 42.27 6.97 41.57
CA GLN A 149 41.46 6.32 42.60
C GLN A 149 41.63 7.10 43.90
N ASP A 150 40.55 7.70 44.41
CA ASP A 150 40.47 8.13 45.80
C ASP A 150 40.16 6.90 46.69
N PRO A 151 41.04 6.52 47.65
CA PRO A 151 40.85 5.30 48.44
C PRO A 151 39.93 5.45 49.66
N THR A 152 39.20 6.56 49.83
CA THR A 152 38.49 6.86 51.10
C THR A 152 36.98 7.07 51.00
N SER A 153 36.33 6.75 49.87
CA SER A 153 34.86 6.72 49.81
C SER A 153 34.36 5.29 49.62
N ALA A 154 34.31 4.53 50.71
CA ALA A 154 33.63 3.24 50.75
C ALA A 154 32.15 3.46 51.16
N PRO A 155 31.18 3.41 50.23
CA PRO A 155 29.79 3.25 50.63
C PRO A 155 29.60 1.81 51.14
N HIS A 156 29.20 1.72 52.40
CA HIS A 156 28.82 0.49 53.10
C HIS A 156 27.75 -0.27 52.29
N TYR A 157 28.16 -1.27 51.51
CA TYR A 157 27.24 -2.12 50.75
C TYR A 157 26.62 -3.16 51.68
N SER A 158 25.46 -2.85 52.27
CA SER A 158 24.59 -3.88 52.80
C SER A 158 24.06 -4.71 51.63
N GLN A 159 24.36 -6.00 51.68
CA GLN A 159 23.90 -7.02 50.75
C GLN A 159 22.37 -7.07 50.74
N VAL A 160 21.73 -6.43 49.76
CA VAL A 160 20.32 -6.70 49.42
C VAL A 160 20.31 -7.41 48.07
N THR A 161 20.56 -8.72 48.09
CA THR A 161 20.22 -9.60 46.97
C THR A 161 18.70 -9.67 46.84
N ARG A 162 18.12 -8.82 45.98
CA ARG A 162 16.75 -9.07 45.49
C ARG A 162 16.80 -10.24 44.50
N PRO A 163 16.07 -11.34 44.72
CA PRO A 163 16.03 -12.42 43.75
C PRO A 163 15.43 -11.91 42.44
N ARG A 164 16.14 -12.20 41.35
CA ARG A 164 15.73 -11.91 39.97
C ARG A 164 14.39 -12.64 39.73
N GLN A 165 13.32 -11.89 39.52
CA GLN A 165 12.04 -12.48 39.13
C GLN A 165 12.19 -13.15 37.75
N PRO A 166 11.74 -14.41 37.58
CA PRO A 166 11.80 -15.06 36.29
C PRO A 166 10.89 -14.34 35.28
N ARG A 167 11.46 -14.12 34.09
CA ARG A 167 10.78 -13.51 32.94
C ARG A 167 9.64 -14.44 32.52
N LYS A 168 8.38 -14.01 32.66
CA LYS A 168 7.21 -14.78 32.20
C LYS A 168 7.32 -15.04 30.69
N THR A 169 7.64 -16.28 30.32
CA THR A 169 7.50 -16.76 28.94
C THR A 169 6.01 -16.88 28.63
N ARG A 170 5.56 -16.21 27.58
CA ARG A 170 4.18 -16.31 27.08
C ARG A 170 3.95 -17.74 26.59
N SER A 171 3.21 -18.53 27.36
CA SER A 171 2.76 -19.87 27.00
C SER A 171 1.91 -19.81 25.73
N LYS A 172 2.27 -20.62 24.73
CA LYS A 172 1.41 -20.90 23.57
C LYS A 172 0.19 -21.66 24.08
N VAL A 173 -0.96 -21.00 24.11
CA VAL A 173 -2.25 -21.70 24.28
C VAL A 173 -2.56 -22.40 22.96
N SER A 174 -2.32 -23.70 22.96
CA SER A 174 -2.89 -24.68 22.05
C SER A 174 -4.42 -24.57 22.12
N LYS A 175 -5.07 -24.07 21.07
CA LYS A 175 -6.49 -24.33 20.86
C LYS A 175 -6.62 -25.69 20.18
N LYS A 176 -6.88 -26.68 21.03
CA LYS A 176 -7.25 -28.04 20.68
C LYS A 176 -8.57 -27.99 19.90
N SER A 177 -8.60 -28.78 18.85
CA SER A 177 -9.73 -29.17 18.02
C SER A 177 -11.02 -29.43 18.80
N LYS A 178 -12.13 -28.90 18.27
CA LYS A 178 -13.47 -29.45 18.51
C LYS A 178 -14.17 -29.60 17.16
N THR A 179 -14.00 -30.78 16.59
CA THR A 179 -14.88 -31.36 15.59
C THR A 179 -16.27 -31.50 16.18
N SER A 180 -17.24 -30.77 15.64
CA SER A 180 -18.66 -31.07 15.80
C SER A 180 -19.21 -31.44 14.43
N ARG A 181 -19.36 -32.76 14.26
CA ARG A 181 -20.08 -33.45 13.22
C ARG A 181 -21.58 -33.13 13.39
N VAL A 182 -22.19 -32.45 12.44
CA VAL A 182 -23.65 -32.36 12.35
C VAL A 182 -24.06 -32.95 11.00
N SER A 183 -24.89 -33.98 11.10
CA SER A 183 -25.45 -34.76 10.01
C SER A 183 -26.36 -33.92 9.11
N ILE A 184 -26.13 -34.08 7.81
CA ILE A 184 -27.10 -34.40 6.76
C ILE A 184 -28.58 -34.22 7.16
N LYS A 185 -29.26 -33.28 6.50
CA LYS A 185 -30.62 -33.50 6.04
C LYS A 185 -30.73 -33.04 4.59
N SER A 186 -30.94 -34.03 3.74
CA SER A 186 -31.35 -33.93 2.35
C SER A 186 -32.76 -33.35 2.29
N GLU A 187 -32.96 -32.35 1.45
CA GLU A 187 -34.30 -31.98 0.98
C GLU A 187 -34.17 -31.67 -0.52
N GLN A 188 -34.78 -32.56 -1.29
CA GLN A 188 -34.99 -32.45 -2.73
C GLN A 188 -36.12 -31.44 -2.96
N VAL A 189 -35.95 -30.56 -3.94
CA VAL A 189 -37.07 -30.01 -4.70
C VAL A 189 -36.64 -30.07 -6.16
N GLU A 190 -37.28 -30.96 -6.90
CA GLU A 190 -37.34 -30.93 -8.36
C GLU A 190 -38.53 -30.06 -8.78
N ASP A 191 -38.37 -29.39 -9.93
CA ASP A 191 -39.33 -29.12 -11.00
C ASP A 191 -38.77 -27.91 -11.78
N GLU A 192 -38.14 -28.13 -12.93
CA GLU A 192 -38.74 -28.32 -14.26
C GLU A 192 -39.16 -27.01 -14.94
N THR A 193 -38.95 -27.00 -16.26
CA THR A 193 -39.38 -26.03 -17.29
C THR A 193 -38.54 -24.75 -17.39
N SER A 194 -38.17 -24.21 -18.55
CA SER A 194 -38.13 -24.63 -19.96
C SER A 194 -37.52 -23.44 -20.71
N GLU A 195 -36.73 -23.74 -21.75
CA GLU A 195 -36.68 -23.09 -23.08
C GLU A 195 -37.08 -21.61 -23.19
N GLU A 196 -36.18 -20.72 -23.63
CA GLU A 196 -36.18 -20.00 -24.94
C GLU A 196 -35.59 -18.60 -24.61
N ASN A 197 -34.84 -17.83 -25.40
CA ASN A 197 -34.78 -17.68 -26.84
C ASN A 197 -33.42 -17.08 -27.25
N THR A 198 -32.94 -17.60 -28.36
CA THR A 198 -31.96 -16.97 -29.24
C THR A 198 -32.55 -15.66 -29.79
N SER A 199 -31.90 -14.52 -29.59
CA SER A 199 -31.90 -13.38 -30.55
C SER A 199 -31.12 -12.21 -29.96
N ASN A 200 -29.96 -11.94 -30.54
CA ASN A 200 -29.58 -10.62 -31.08
C ASN A 200 -28.12 -10.67 -31.53
N SER A 201 -27.92 -11.48 -32.57
CA SER A 201 -26.82 -11.36 -33.51
C SER A 201 -27.41 -10.70 -34.77
N LYS A 202 -26.75 -9.63 -35.24
CA LYS A 202 -26.97 -8.91 -36.51
C LYS A 202 -28.04 -7.79 -36.55
N MET A 203 -27.56 -6.56 -36.33
CA MET A 203 -27.88 -5.40 -37.17
C MET A 203 -26.53 -4.73 -37.48
N ILE A 204 -25.92 -4.99 -38.66
CA ILE A 204 -26.05 -4.19 -39.90
C ILE A 204 -25.74 -2.72 -39.56
N GLN A 205 -24.52 -2.19 -39.71
CA GLN A 205 -23.77 -1.95 -40.95
C GLN A 205 -24.62 -1.38 -42.09
N THR A 206 -24.98 -0.11 -42.00
CA THR A 206 -25.14 0.89 -43.06
C THR A 206 -25.28 2.23 -42.31
N GLU A 207 -24.38 3.20 -42.47
CA GLU A 207 -24.63 4.28 -43.42
C GLU A 207 -23.32 4.86 -43.98
N ASN A 208 -23.34 4.91 -45.30
CA ASN A 208 -22.39 5.55 -46.19
C ASN A 208 -22.70 7.06 -46.27
N ILE A 209 -21.63 7.86 -46.35
CA ILE A 209 -21.39 8.88 -47.39
C ILE A 209 -22.54 9.83 -47.73
N VAL A 210 -22.46 11.08 -47.25
CA VAL A 210 -22.61 12.38 -47.95
C VAL A 210 -22.06 13.40 -46.91
N GLU A 211 -21.08 14.28 -47.11
CA GLU A 211 -21.03 15.39 -48.07
C GLU A 211 -19.62 16.00 -48.01
N ALA A 212 -18.89 15.90 -49.12
CA ALA A 212 -17.89 16.88 -49.48
C ALA A 212 -18.60 17.96 -50.31
N ALA A 213 -18.10 19.19 -50.22
CA ALA A 213 -18.45 20.37 -51.00
C ALA A 213 -19.54 21.28 -50.41
N THR A 214 -19.08 22.40 -49.84
CA THR A 214 -19.51 23.80 -50.05
C THR A 214 -18.60 24.62 -49.14
N GLY A 215 -17.85 25.60 -49.62
CA GLY A 215 -18.28 26.71 -50.47
C GLY A 215 -18.04 27.96 -49.65
#